data_AF-A0A962VV32-F1
#
_entry.id   AF-A0A962VV32-F1
#
_cell.length_a   1.000
_cell.length_b   1.000
_cell.length_c   1.000
_cell.angle_alpha   90.00
_cell.angle_beta   90.00
_cell.angle_gamma   90.00
#
_symmetry.space_group_name_H-M   'P 1'
#
loop_
_entity.id
_entity.type
_entity.pdbx_description
1 polymer ?
#
loop_
_entity_poly.entity_id
_entity_poly.type
_entity_poly.pdbx_seq_one_letter_code
_entity_poly.pdbx_strand_id
1 'polypeptide(L)'
;MPELSDELLQQLLDLIDELRHTTGGFADQPGDQQAWYNRGYANGMLLALQALVRAGRLGDRRLDEPDQLGAHVAMPWGKAYRHGETVGHRETYEITGNQPS
;
A
#
# COMPACT_ATOMS: atom_id res chain seq x y z
N MET A 1 13.27 -5.58 18.52
CA MET A 1 12.85 -6.15 17.23
C MET A 1 14.06 -6.08 16.32
N PRO A 2 14.44 -7.16 15.61
CA PRO A 2 15.49 -7.07 14.61
C PRO A 2 15.09 -6.01 13.57
N GLU A 3 16.03 -5.14 13.19
CA GLU A 3 15.76 -4.21 12.09
C GLU A 3 15.53 -5.00 10.80
N LEU A 4 14.57 -4.54 10.01
CA LEU A 4 14.28 -5.05 8.67
C LEU A 4 15.55 -5.03 7.82
N SER A 5 15.87 -6.13 7.12
CA SER A 5 17.06 -6.16 6.27
C SER A 5 16.93 -5.12 5.15
N ASP A 6 18.05 -4.48 4.79
CA ASP A 6 18.06 -3.46 3.74
C ASP A 6 17.60 -4.01 2.39
N GLU A 7 17.96 -5.25 2.08
CA GLU A 7 17.54 -5.95 0.87
C GLU A 7 16.02 -6.16 0.83
N LEU A 8 15.43 -6.67 1.91
CA LEU A 8 13.98 -6.89 1.96
C LEU A 8 13.23 -5.57 1.90
N LEU A 9 13.70 -4.53 2.61
CA LEU A 9 13.09 -3.22 2.52
C LEU A 9 13.13 -2.69 1.09
N GLN A 10 14.27 -2.80 0.39
CA GLN A 10 14.37 -2.34 -0.99
C GLN A 10 13.39 -3.09 -1.91
N GLN A 11 13.29 -4.42 -1.79
CA GLN A 11 12.33 -5.21 -2.57
C GLN A 11 10.88 -4.78 -2.34
N LEU A 12 10.50 -4.51 -1.09
CA LEU A 12 9.16 -4.01 -0.76
C LEU A 12 8.90 -2.61 -1.32
N LEU A 13 9.91 -1.73 -1.28
CA LEU A 13 9.81 -0.39 -1.84
C LEU A 13 9.70 -0.40 -3.37
N ASP A 14 10.46 -1.27 -4.04
CA ASP A 14 10.39 -1.45 -5.49
C ASP A 14 9.01 -1.96 -5.92
N LEU A 15 8.45 -2.92 -5.17
CA LEU A 15 7.10 -3.43 -5.42
C LEU A 15 6.02 -2.33 -5.23
N ILE A 16 6.15 -1.52 -4.18
CA ILE A 16 5.24 -0.36 -3.98
C ILE A 16 5.29 0.58 -5.17
N ASP A 17 6.49 0.88 -5.68
CA ASP A 17 6.66 1.80 -6.81
C ASP A 17 6.08 1.23 -8.09
N GLU A 18 6.31 -0.05 -8.38
CA GLU A 18 5.74 -0.74 -9.53
C GLU A 18 4.20 -0.73 -9.50
N LEU A 19 3.62 -1.11 -8.36
CA LEU A 19 2.16 -1.11 -8.18
C LEU A 19 1.59 0.30 -8.32
N ARG A 20 2.22 1.32 -7.73
CA ARG A 20 1.75 2.71 -7.83
C ARG A 20 1.93 3.29 -9.22
N HIS A 21 2.98 2.92 -9.95
CA HIS A 21 3.21 3.33 -11.32
C HIS A 21 2.15 2.75 -12.26
N THR A 22 1.95 1.43 -12.20
CA THR A 22 0.98 0.72 -13.06
C THR A 22 -0.47 1.11 -12.76
N THR A 23 -0.77 1.54 -11.54
CA THR A 23 -2.12 1.96 -11.11
C THR A 23 -2.30 3.48 -11.03
N GLY A 24 -1.40 4.30 -11.59
CA GLY A 24 -1.44 5.76 -11.43
C GLY A 24 -2.76 6.44 -11.84
N GLY A 25 -3.51 5.85 -12.79
CA GLY A 25 -4.82 6.33 -13.26
C GLY A 25 -6.01 5.51 -12.75
N PHE A 26 -5.90 4.82 -11.61
CA PHE A 26 -6.97 3.95 -11.10
C PHE A 26 -8.30 4.68 -10.87
N ALA A 27 -8.24 5.93 -10.39
CA ALA A 27 -9.43 6.74 -10.09
C ALA A 27 -10.31 7.01 -11.32
N ASP A 28 -9.71 7.12 -12.50
CA ASP A 28 -10.39 7.31 -13.78
C ASP A 28 -10.98 6.01 -14.36
N GLN A 29 -10.71 4.87 -13.70
CA GLN A 29 -11.06 3.52 -14.17
C GLN A 29 -11.89 2.76 -13.11
N PRO A 30 -13.08 3.25 -12.73
CA PRO A 30 -13.92 2.61 -11.72
C PRO A 30 -14.35 1.16 -12.07
N GLY A 31 -14.27 0.77 -13.33
CA GLY A 31 -14.55 -0.61 -13.77
C GLY A 31 -13.41 -1.61 -13.50
N ASP A 32 -12.18 -1.13 -13.31
CA ASP A 32 -11.01 -1.99 -13.10
C ASP A 32 -10.77 -2.24 -11.61
N GLN A 33 -11.52 -3.19 -11.06
CA GLN A 33 -11.39 -3.54 -9.63
C GLN A 33 -9.99 -4.03 -9.26
N GLN A 34 -9.23 -4.62 -10.20
CA GLN A 34 -7.88 -5.09 -9.94
C GLN A 34 -6.92 -3.92 -9.77
N ALA A 35 -7.03 -2.88 -10.59
CA ALA A 35 -6.24 -1.66 -10.43
C ALA A 35 -6.51 -0.98 -9.08
N TRP A 36 -7.78 -0.91 -8.65
CA TRP A 36 -8.13 -0.39 -7.34
C TRP A 36 -7.58 -1.24 -6.20
N TYR A 37 -7.68 -2.56 -6.30
CA TYR A 37 -7.09 -3.49 -5.32
C TYR A 37 -5.56 -3.31 -5.22
N ASN A 38 -4.86 -3.32 -6.36
CA ASN A 38 -3.40 -3.17 -6.39
C ASN A 38 -2.95 -1.82 -5.82
N ARG A 39 -3.68 -0.74 -6.11
CA ARG A 39 -3.41 0.57 -5.53
C ARG A 39 -3.57 0.55 -4.00
N GLY A 40 -4.69 0.00 -3.53
CA GLY A 40 -4.94 -0.18 -2.11
C GLY A 40 -3.85 -1.01 -1.44
N TYR A 41 -3.45 -2.13 -2.06
CA TYR A 41 -2.39 -3.00 -1.57
C TYR A 41 -1.08 -2.24 -1.35
N ALA A 42 -0.63 -1.47 -2.35
CA ALA A 42 0.56 -0.64 -2.21
C ALA A 42 0.42 0.42 -1.10
N ASN A 43 -0.77 1.00 -0.92
CA ASN A 43 -1.04 1.95 0.16
C ASN A 43 -0.95 1.27 1.55
N GLY A 44 -1.50 0.06 1.67
CA GLY A 44 -1.44 -0.75 2.88
C GLY A 44 -0.01 -1.14 3.26
N MET A 45 0.80 -1.55 2.27
CA MET A 45 2.23 -1.83 2.48
C MET A 45 2.96 -0.59 3.00
N LEU A 46 2.75 0.57 2.38
CA LEU A 46 3.39 1.82 2.79
C LEU A 46 2.99 2.22 4.22
N LEU A 47 1.72 2.03 4.60
CA LEU A 47 1.24 2.28 5.96
C LEU A 47 1.92 1.37 6.99
N ALA A 48 2.07 0.08 6.69
CA ALA A 48 2.78 -0.84 7.56
C ALA A 48 4.27 -0.47 7.69
N LEU A 49 4.94 -0.14 6.57
CA LEU A 49 6.34 0.24 6.59
C LEU A 49 6.59 1.53 7.40
N GLN A 50 5.67 2.51 7.38
CA GLN A 50 5.78 3.71 8.22
C GLN A 50 5.88 3.40 9.71
N ALA A 51 5.26 2.31 10.18
CA ALA A 51 5.36 1.86 11.57
C ALA A 51 6.61 1.01 11.85
N LEU A 52 7.14 0.34 10.82
CA LEU A 52 8.21 -0.64 10.95
C LEU A 52 9.62 -0.07 10.74
N VAL A 53 9.79 1.00 9.96
CA VAL A 53 11.11 1.56 9.64
C VAL A 53 11.30 2.97 10.21
N ARG A 54 12.57 3.35 10.41
CA ARG A 54 12.92 4.70 10.85
C ARG A 54 12.48 5.74 9.83
N ALA A 55 12.11 6.93 10.32
CA ALA A 55 11.81 8.08 9.49
C ALA A 55 12.95 8.37 8.48
N GLY A 56 12.57 8.69 7.24
CA GLY A 56 13.50 8.95 6.13
C GLY A 56 13.84 7.73 5.26
N ARG A 57 13.61 6.49 5.73
CA ARG A 57 13.87 5.29 4.92
C ARG A 57 12.91 5.07 3.75
N LEU A 58 11.75 5.73 3.78
CA LEU A 58 10.71 5.60 2.76
C LEU A 58 10.88 6.59 1.59
N GLY A 59 11.82 7.54 1.70
CA GLY A 59 12.00 8.61 0.72
C GLY A 59 10.76 9.51 0.62
N ASP A 60 10.39 9.89 -0.60
CA ASP A 60 9.28 10.81 -0.88
C ASP A 60 7.92 10.12 -1.04
N ARG A 61 7.82 8.81 -0.76
CA ARG A 61 6.57 8.05 -0.90
C ARG A 61 5.53 8.56 0.09
N ARG A 62 4.31 8.80 -0.42
CA ARG A 62 3.18 9.30 0.35
C ARG A 62 2.01 8.34 0.25
N LEU A 63 1.26 8.24 1.35
CA LEU A 63 -0.03 7.58 1.35
C LEU A 63 -0.98 8.32 0.41
N ASP A 64 -1.99 7.61 -0.08
CA ASP A 64 -3.06 8.20 -0.87
C ASP A 64 -3.92 9.11 -0.01
N GLU A 65 -4.37 10.22 -0.59
CA GLU A 65 -5.14 11.23 0.12
C GLU A 65 -6.58 10.72 0.34
N PRO A 66 -7.17 10.86 1.54
CA PRO A 66 -8.54 10.41 1.81
C PRO A 66 -9.58 10.98 0.83
N ASP A 67 -9.36 12.22 0.37
CA ASP A 67 -10.23 12.91 -0.58
C ASP A 67 -10.30 12.22 -1.95
N GLN A 68 -9.24 11.49 -2.34
CA GLN A 68 -9.24 10.70 -3.59
C GLN A 68 -10.18 9.49 -3.52
N LEU A 69 -10.53 9.04 -2.31
CA LEU A 69 -11.37 7.87 -2.09
C LEU A 69 -12.81 8.22 -1.73
N GLY A 70 -13.08 9.46 -1.28
CA GLY A 70 -14.33 9.87 -0.64
C GLY A 70 -15.60 9.46 -1.40
N ALA A 71 -15.70 9.79 -2.69
CA ALA A 71 -16.86 9.43 -3.52
C ALA A 71 -16.92 7.93 -3.88
N HIS A 72 -15.85 7.19 -3.66
CA HIS A 72 -15.68 5.81 -4.11
C HIS A 72 -15.83 4.76 -3.00
N VAL A 73 -15.75 5.16 -1.71
CA VAL A 73 -15.73 4.23 -0.56
C VAL A 73 -16.85 3.18 -0.59
N ALA A 74 -18.08 3.58 -0.94
CA ALA A 74 -19.22 2.68 -0.97
C ALA A 74 -19.29 1.78 -2.23
N MET A 75 -18.53 2.13 -3.27
CA MET A 75 -18.57 1.48 -4.58
C MET A 75 -17.79 0.16 -4.58
N PRO A 76 -18.10 -0.78 -5.50
CA PRO A 76 -17.40 -2.06 -5.58
C PRO A 76 -15.87 -1.93 -5.69
N TRP A 77 -15.39 -0.99 -6.51
CA TRP A 77 -13.96 -0.72 -6.67
C TRP A 77 -13.34 -0.05 -5.44
N GLY A 78 -14.06 0.83 -4.74
CA GLY A 78 -13.59 1.38 -3.46
C GLY A 78 -13.47 0.30 -2.39
N LYS A 79 -14.38 -0.68 -2.37
CA LYS A 79 -14.25 -1.88 -1.53
C LYS A 79 -13.03 -2.71 -1.94
N ALA A 80 -12.75 -2.86 -3.24
CA ALA A 80 -11.55 -3.54 -3.72
C ALA A 80 -10.27 -2.85 -3.24
N TYR A 81 -10.20 -1.51 -3.30
CA TYR A 81 -9.10 -0.74 -2.71
C TYR A 81 -8.95 -0.99 -1.21
N ARG A 82 -10.04 -0.87 -0.43
CA ARG A 82 -9.98 -1.09 1.03
C ARG A 82 -9.57 -2.51 1.39
N HIS A 83 -9.99 -3.48 0.59
CA HIS A 83 -9.55 -4.85 0.75
C HIS A 83 -8.05 -4.99 0.47
N GLY A 84 -7.57 -4.47 -0.66
CA GLY A 84 -6.16 -4.43 -1.00
C GLY A 84 -5.32 -3.81 0.11
N GLU A 85 -5.71 -2.64 0.61
CA GLU A 85 -5.04 -1.94 1.71
C GLU A 85 -4.96 -2.79 2.99
N THR A 86 -6.06 -3.46 3.35
CA THR A 86 -6.08 -4.36 4.51
C THR A 86 -5.11 -5.53 4.31
N VAL A 87 -5.09 -6.13 3.12
CA VAL A 87 -4.23 -7.28 2.81
C VAL A 87 -2.75 -6.86 2.75
N GLY A 88 -2.42 -5.80 2.01
CA GLY A 88 -1.05 -5.30 1.88
C GLY A 88 -0.45 -4.87 3.22
N HIS A 89 -1.25 -4.25 4.08
CA HIS A 89 -0.83 -3.94 5.44
C HIS A 89 -0.51 -5.22 6.24
N ARG A 90 -1.45 -6.17 6.29
CA ARG A 90 -1.27 -7.44 7.03
C ARG A 90 -0.06 -8.22 6.53
N GLU A 91 0.04 -8.45 5.23
CA GLU A 91 1.10 -9.26 4.63
C GLU A 91 2.48 -8.61 4.80
N THR A 92 2.57 -7.28 4.81
CA THR A 92 3.84 -6.61 5.12
C THR A 92 4.32 -6.94 6.54
N TYR A 93 3.44 -7.00 7.54
CA TYR A 93 3.82 -7.47 8.87
C TYR A 93 4.25 -8.94 8.87
N GLU A 94 3.51 -9.82 8.18
CA GLU A 94 3.82 -11.24 8.09
C GLU A 94 5.19 -11.50 7.43
N ILE A 95 5.45 -10.88 6.27
CA ILE A 95 6.71 -11.01 5.52
C ILE A 95 7.90 -10.50 6.32
N THR A 96 7.70 -9.42 7.08
CA THR A 96 8.77 -8.80 7.86
C THR A 96 8.97 -9.45 9.23
N GLY A 97 8.14 -10.44 9.59
CA GLY A 97 8.18 -11.13 10.87
C GLY A 97 7.76 -10.27 12.07
N ASN A 98 6.98 -9.21 11.82
CA ASN A 98 6.50 -8.28 12.84
C ASN A 98 5.00 -8.49 13.11
N GLN A 99 4.50 -7.94 14.21
CA GLN A 99 3.06 -7.90 14.49
C GLN A 99 2.54 -6.46 14.41
N PRO A 100 1.32 -6.25 13.90
CA PRO A 100 0.68 -4.94 13.97
C PRO A 100 0.54 -4.53 15.44
N SER A 101 0.85 -3.25 15.71
CA SER A 101 0.76 -2.65 17.05
C SER A 101 -0.69 -2.50 17.52
#